data_AF-A0ABD7LDB8-F1
#
_entry.id   AF-A0ABD7LDB8-F1
#
_cell.length_a   1.000
_cell.length_b   1.000
_cell.length_c   1.000
_cell.angle_alpha   90.00
_cell.angle_beta   90.00
_cell.angle_gamma   90.00
#
_symmetry.space_group_name_H-M   'P 1'
#
loop_
_entity.id
_entity.type
_entity.pdbx_description
1 polymer ?
#
loop_
_entity_poly.entity_id
_entity_poly.type
_entity_poly.pdbx_seq_one_letter_code
_entity_poly.pdbx_strand_id
1 'polypeptide(L)' 'MTSTRVTSPALHLERTPVDGTCPACESTRLARYPVHSEGGWFDVVKCQACLHSIRREPASRLGPVLRLLSDTL' A
#
# COMPACT_ATOMS: atom_id res chain seq x y z
N MET A 1 33.38 10.20 9.19
CA MET A 1 32.15 9.91 8.42
C MET A 1 31.06 10.82 8.95
N THR A 2 30.61 11.79 8.16
CA THR A 2 29.59 12.77 8.59
C THR A 2 28.21 12.21 8.24
N SER A 3 27.35 12.00 9.23
CA SER A 3 25.98 11.51 9.02
C SER A 3 25.01 12.68 8.91
N THR A 4 24.32 12.80 7.78
CA THR A 4 23.24 13.78 7.60
C THR A 4 21.99 13.27 8.33
N ARG A 5 21.39 14.10 9.19
CA ARG A 5 20.13 13.78 9.89
C ARG A 5 18.95 14.27 9.04
N VAL A 6 18.01 13.38 8.73
CA VAL A 6 16.71 13.75 8.14
C VAL A 6 15.88 14.45 9.21
N THR A 7 15.38 15.65 8.89
CA THR A 7 14.54 16.47 9.80
C THR A 7 13.07 16.50 9.39
N SER A 8 12.74 16.06 8.17
CA SER A 8 11.36 15.96 7.71
C SER A 8 10.64 14.77 8.34
N PRO A 9 9.33 14.89 8.62
CA PRO A 9 8.53 13.76 9.07
C PRO A 9 8.47 12.67 8.01
N ALA A 10 8.33 11.41 8.45
CA ALA A 10 8.13 10.29 7.54
C ALA A 10 6.76 10.41 6.87
N LEU A 11 6.71 10.21 5.55
CA LEU A 11 5.45 10.07 4.84
C LEU A 11 4.83 8.70 5.17
N HIS A 12 3.58 8.71 5.61
CA HIS A 12 2.83 7.49 5.91
C HIS A 12 1.69 7.29 4.90
N LEU A 13 1.47 6.04 4.52
CA LEU A 13 0.35 5.63 3.69
C LEU A 13 -0.55 4.73 4.54
N GLU A 14 -1.77 5.18 4.74
CA GLU A 14 -2.79 4.39 5.44
C GLU A 14 -3.10 3.09 4.71
N ARG A 15 -3.20 2.00 5.48
CA ARG A 15 -3.57 0.67 4.98
C ARG A 15 -4.89 0.27 5.60
N THR A 16 -5.93 0.19 4.76
CA THR A 16 -7.27 -0.16 5.23
C THR A 16 -7.32 -1.65 5.56
N PRO A 17 -7.66 -2.05 6.80
CA PRO A 17 -7.85 -3.46 7.13
C PRO A 17 -8.96 -4.08 6.27
N VAL A 18 -8.82 -5.38 5.98
CA VAL A 18 -9.81 -6.15 5.23
C VAL A 18 -10.05 -7.47 5.97
N ASP A 19 -11.32 -7.87 6.10
CA ASP A 19 -11.66 -9.15 6.69
C ASP A 19 -11.25 -10.33 5.80
N GLY A 20 -10.91 -11.45 6.44
CA GLY A 20 -10.57 -12.70 5.78
C GLY A 20 -9.29 -13.33 6.33
N THR A 21 -8.89 -14.44 5.71
CA THR A 21 -7.74 -15.25 6.15
C THR A 21 -6.75 -15.40 5.01
N CYS A 22 -5.46 -15.21 5.30
CA CYS A 22 -4.42 -15.41 4.31
C CYS A 22 -4.31 -16.90 3.94
N PRO A 23 -4.41 -17.27 2.64
CA PRO A 23 -4.32 -18.68 2.23
C PRO A 23 -2.90 -19.25 2.36
N ALA A 24 -1.88 -18.42 2.60
CA ALA A 24 -0.49 -18.85 2.69
C ALA A 24 0.01 -19.04 4.13
N CYS A 25 -0.55 -18.32 5.11
CA CYS A 25 -0.07 -18.38 6.50
C CYS A 25 -1.19 -18.30 7.54
N GLU A 26 -2.45 -18.38 7.13
CA GLU A 26 -3.63 -18.43 7.99
C GLU A 26 -3.86 -17.19 8.87
N SER A 27 -3.04 -16.14 8.73
CA SER A 27 -3.23 -14.88 9.44
C SER A 27 -4.45 -14.11 8.93
N THR A 28 -5.20 -13.50 9.84
CA THR A 28 -6.31 -12.57 9.52
C THR A 28 -5.86 -11.13 9.29
N ARG A 29 -4.55 -10.86 9.33
CA ARG A 29 -4.00 -9.51 9.19
C ARG A 29 -3.92 -9.11 7.71
N LEU A 30 -5.07 -8.92 7.06
CA LEU A 30 -5.13 -8.47 5.66
C LEU A 30 -5.35 -6.96 5.60
N ALA A 31 -4.73 -6.31 4.61
CA ALA A 31 -4.95 -4.89 4.38
C ALA A 31 -4.92 -4.56 2.88
N ARG A 32 -5.72 -3.56 2.50
CA ARG A 32 -5.78 -2.96 1.17
C ARG A 32 -4.99 -1.65 1.14
N TYR A 33 -4.14 -1.50 0.13
CA TYR A 33 -3.37 -0.28 -0.10
C TYR A 33 -2.77 -0.25 -1.52
N PRO A 34 -2.39 0.93 -2.04
CA PRO A 34 -1.69 1.03 -3.32
C PRO A 34 -0.22 0.58 -3.21
N VAL A 35 0.28 -0.09 -4.24
CA VAL A 35 1.69 -0.47 -4.39
C VAL A 35 2.17 -0.14 -5.80
N HIS A 36 3.36 0.45 -5.91
CA HIS A 36 4.06 0.61 -7.18
C HIS A 36 5.00 -0.56 -7.44
N SER A 37 5.01 -1.08 -8.67
CA SER A 37 5.90 -2.15 -9.13
C SER A 37 6.23 -1.95 -10.62
N GLU A 38 6.97 -2.87 -11.25
CA GLU A 38 7.36 -2.76 -12.67
C GLU A 38 6.17 -2.48 -13.61
N GLY A 39 4.99 -3.05 -13.34
CA GLY A 39 3.76 -2.81 -14.12
C GLY A 39 3.01 -1.52 -13.78
N GLY A 40 3.61 -0.61 -12.99
CA GLY A 40 2.98 0.61 -12.49
C GLY A 40 2.28 0.42 -11.15
N TRP A 41 1.21 1.19 -10.93
CA TRP A 41 0.43 1.20 -9.71
C TRP A 41 -0.61 0.09 -9.68
N PHE A 42 -0.78 -0.51 -8.50
CA PHE A 42 -1.81 -1.51 -8.25
C PHE A 42 -2.51 -1.22 -6.93
N ASP A 43 -3.83 -1.38 -6.91
CA ASP A 43 -4.57 -1.58 -5.67
C ASP A 43 -4.43 -3.05 -5.28
N VAL A 44 -3.81 -3.32 -4.13
CA VAL A 44 -3.57 -4.69 -3.65
C VAL A 44 -4.30 -4.97 -2.35
N VAL A 45 -4.62 -6.24 -2.13
CA VAL A 45 -4.92 -6.78 -0.80
C VAL A 45 -3.78 -7.73 -0.43
N LYS A 46 -3.06 -7.42 0.65
CA LYS A 46 -1.88 -8.18 1.09
C LYS A 46 -1.99 -8.57 2.55
N CYS A 47 -1.50 -9.77 2.86
CA CYS A 47 -1.26 -10.18 4.23
C CYS A 47 -0.11 -9.35 4.83
N GLN A 48 -0.36 -8.75 6.00
CA GLN A 48 0.61 -7.96 6.75
C GLN A 48 1.58 -8.82 7.56
N ALA A 49 1.36 -10.13 7.65
CA ALA A 49 2.26 -11.07 8.31
C ALA A 49 3.29 -11.68 7.34
N CYS A 50 2.85 -12.16 6.17
CA CYS A 50 3.73 -12.87 5.22
C CYS A 50 3.90 -12.19 3.85
N LEU A 51 3.26 -11.03 3.62
CA LEU A 51 3.32 -10.24 2.38
C LEU A 51 2.70 -10.89 1.13
N HIS A 52 2.06 -12.06 1.27
CA HIS A 52 1.32 -12.71 0.19
C HIS A 52 0.23 -11.79 -0.37
N SER A 53 0.15 -11.69 -1.69
CA SER A 53 -0.84 -10.87 -2.40
C SER A 53 -2.07 -11.70 -2.69
N ILE A 54 -3.19 -11.38 -2.06
CA ILE A 54 -4.47 -12.08 -2.25
C ILE A 54 -5.20 -11.55 -3.48
N ARG A 55 -5.11 -10.24 -3.71
CA ARG A 55 -5.66 -9.56 -4.89
C ARG A 55 -4.70 -8.49 -5.36
N ARG A 56 -4.63 -8.29 -6.68
CA ARG A 56 -3.81 -7.27 -7.32
C ARG A 56 -4.51 -6.76 -8.56
N GLU A 57 -4.88 -5.48 -8.56
CA GLU A 57 -5.62 -4.84 -9.65
C GLU A 57 -4.85 -3.62 -10.14
N PRO A 58 -4.68 -3.42 -11.46
CA PRO A 58 -4.08 -2.20 -11.99
C PRO A 58 -4.84 -0.96 -11.52
N ALA A 59 -4.12 0.05 -11.07
CA ALA A 59 -4.65 1.33 -10.65
C ALA A 59 -4.32 2.44 -11.67
N SER A 60 -4.76 3.66 -11.38
CA SER A 60 -4.44 4.83 -12.20
C SER A 60 -2.92 5.05 -12.29
N ARG A 61 -2.44 5.59 -13.41
CA ARG A 61 -1.00 5.82 -13.63
C ARG A 61 -0.36 6.79 -12.65
N LEU A 62 -1.16 7.67 -12.05
CA LEU A 62 -0.69 8.63 -11.03
C LEU A 62 -0.90 8.09 -9.60
N GLY A 63 -1.37 6.85 -9.45
CA GLY A 63 -1.50 6.17 -8.17
C GLY A 63 -2.32 6.96 -7.15
N PRO A 64 -1.89 7.02 -5.88
CA PRO A 64 -2.64 7.69 -4.82
C PRO A 64 -2.71 9.21 -4.96
N VAL A 65 -1.82 9.86 -5.75
CA VAL A 65 -1.82 11.32 -5.92
C VAL A 65 -3.09 11.80 -6.64
N LEU A 66 -3.66 10.98 -7.54
CA LEU A 66 -4.93 11.30 -8.19
C LEU A 66 -6.10 11.42 -7.20
N ARG A 67 -6.08 10.66 -6.09
CA ARG A 67 -7.12 10.77 -5.05
C ARG A 67 -7.03 12.10 -4.31
N LEU A 68 -5.82 12.57 -4.01
CA LEU A 68 -5.59 13.85 -3.33
C LEU A 68 -6.06 15.07 -4.13
N LEU A 69 -6.14 14.98 -5.47
CA LEU A 69 -6.62 16.07 -6.32
C LEU A 69 -8.15 16.13 -6.43
N SER A 70 -8.85 15.04 -6.09
CA SER A 70 -10.32 14.99 -6.16
C SER A 70 -10.97 15.64 -4.93
N ASP A 71 -10.26 15.70 -3.80
CA ASP A 71 -10.72 16.33 -2.55
C ASP A 71 -10.65 17.88 -2.58
N THR A 72 -10.24 18.46 -3.72
CA THR A 72 -10.07 19.92 -3.90
C THR A 72 -11.10 20.55 -4.86
N LEU A 73 -12.10 19.78 -5.32
CA LEU A 73 -13.17 20.24 -6.23
C LEU A 73 -14.54 20.28 -5.54
#